data_AF-A0A937QVI6-F1
#
_entry.id   AF-A0A937QVI6-F1
#
_cell.length_a   1.000
_cell.length_b   1.000
_cell.length_c   1.000
_cell.angle_alpha   90.00
_cell.angle_beta   90.00
_cell.angle_gamma   90.00
#
_symmetry.space_group_name_H-M   'P 1'
#
loop_
_entity.id
_entity.type
_entity.pdbx_description
1 polymer ?
#
loop_
_entity_poly.entity_id
_entity_poly.type
_entity_poly.pdbx_seq_one_letter_code
_entity_poly.pdbx_strand_id
1 'polypeptide(L)'
;MKKNLQKNTYRQLVEDITELYDRARRALVEAYWQIGKRIVEQEQQGETSAIYGEHLLARLSEDLSESLGSGFSRRNLYNMRRFYCAHEEILQPAAKLTWTQHVELLPIRKPLFAGCKLI
;
A
#
# COMPACT_ATOMS: atom_id res chain seq x y z
N MET A 1 -40.51 16.59 -17.36
CA MET A 1 -40.31 15.27 -16.73
C MET A 1 -38.95 14.60 -16.99
N LYS A 2 -38.26 14.83 -18.12
CA LYS A 2 -36.96 14.18 -18.44
C LYS A 2 -35.78 14.50 -17.50
N LYS A 3 -35.78 15.66 -16.83
CA LYS A 3 -34.69 16.09 -15.91
C LYS A 3 -34.53 15.17 -14.68
N ASN A 4 -35.60 14.52 -14.20
CA ASN A 4 -35.53 13.62 -13.05
C ASN A 4 -35.01 12.22 -13.39
N LEU A 5 -35.24 11.75 -14.63
CA LEU A 5 -34.75 10.46 -15.10
C LEU A 5 -33.23 10.51 -15.35
N GLN A 6 -32.74 11.57 -15.99
CA GLN A 6 -31.32 11.83 -16.22
C GLN A 6 -30.51 12.04 -14.93
N LYS A 7 -31.10 12.73 -13.94
CA LYS A 7 -30.46 12.97 -12.63
C LYS A 7 -30.34 11.68 -11.81
N ASN A 8 -31.25 10.71 -12.02
CA ASN A 8 -31.18 9.37 -11.44
C ASN A 8 -30.11 8.52 -12.14
N THR A 9 -30.05 8.55 -13.48
CA THR A 9 -29.02 7.82 -14.26
C THR A 9 -27.60 8.28 -13.97
N TYR A 10 -27.36 9.60 -13.83
CA TYR A 10 -26.03 10.10 -13.48
C TYR A 10 -25.62 9.72 -12.05
N ARG A 11 -26.56 9.75 -11.09
CA ARG A 11 -26.29 9.30 -9.72
C ARG A 11 -25.92 7.81 -9.70
N GLN A 12 -26.66 6.97 -10.43
CA GLN A 12 -26.35 5.55 -10.56
C GLN A 12 -24.96 5.34 -11.14
N LEU A 13 -24.59 6.07 -12.20
CA LEU A 13 -23.24 5.99 -12.77
C LEU A 13 -22.15 6.34 -11.75
N VAL A 14 -22.38 7.36 -10.93
CA VAL A 14 -21.43 7.74 -9.87
C VAL A 14 -21.32 6.64 -8.81
N GLU A 15 -22.42 6.03 -8.40
CA GLU A 15 -22.44 4.91 -7.45
C GLU A 15 -21.69 3.70 -8.02
N ASP A 16 -21.95 3.32 -9.26
CA ASP A 16 -21.31 2.19 -9.94
C ASP A 16 -19.79 2.40 -10.07
N ILE A 17 -19.35 3.60 -10.50
CA ILE A 17 -17.92 3.95 -10.59
C ILE A 17 -17.28 3.92 -9.20
N THR A 18 -17.98 4.42 -8.18
CA THR A 18 -17.49 4.43 -6.80
C THR A 18 -17.30 2.99 -6.30
N GLU A 19 -18.25 2.10 -6.55
CA GLU A 19 -18.16 0.71 -6.13
C GLU A 19 -17.01 -0.03 -6.84
N LEU A 20 -16.88 0.15 -8.16
CA LEU A 20 -15.77 -0.43 -8.94
C LEU A 20 -14.42 0.03 -8.40
N TYR A 21 -14.30 1.33 -8.13
CA TYR A 21 -13.08 1.91 -7.59
C TYR A 21 -12.78 1.41 -6.16
N ASP A 22 -13.78 1.30 -5.29
CA ASP A 22 -13.61 0.80 -3.93
C ASP A 22 -13.23 -0.68 -3.88
N ARG A 23 -13.68 -1.49 -4.84
CA ARG A 23 -13.23 -2.88 -4.98
C ARG A 23 -11.74 -2.94 -5.35
N ALA A 24 -11.31 -2.19 -6.37
CA ALA A 24 -9.91 -2.13 -6.78
C ALA A 24 -9.01 -1.57 -5.67
N ARG A 25 -9.46 -0.50 -5.00
CA ARG A 25 -8.78 0.12 -3.86
C ARG A 25 -8.51 -0.88 -2.74
N ARG A 26 -9.51 -1.68 -2.35
CA ARG A 26 -9.36 -2.70 -1.31
C ARG A 26 -8.32 -3.74 -1.67
N ALA A 27 -8.33 -4.23 -2.90
CA ALA A 27 -7.32 -5.18 -3.39
C ALA A 27 -5.90 -4.58 -3.36
N LEU A 28 -5.74 -3.32 -3.76
CA LEU A 28 -4.45 -2.62 -3.74
C LEU A 28 -3.91 -2.42 -2.32
N VAL A 29 -4.78 -2.01 -1.39
CA VAL A 29 -4.42 -1.85 0.03
C VAL A 29 -3.91 -3.17 0.61
N GLU A 30 -4.64 -4.26 0.37
CA GLU A 30 -4.23 -5.59 0.81
C GLU A 30 -2.88 -5.98 0.22
N ALA A 31 -2.72 -5.83 -1.10
CA ALA A 31 -1.48 -6.16 -1.79
C ALA A 31 -0.28 -5.39 -1.22
N TYR A 32 -0.41 -4.08 -0.98
CA TYR A 32 0.68 -3.25 -0.45
C TYR A 32 1.06 -3.64 0.98
N TRP A 33 0.10 -4.03 1.81
CA TRP A 33 0.39 -4.55 3.15
C TRP A 33 1.16 -5.87 3.08
N GLN A 34 0.69 -6.81 2.25
CA GLN A 34 1.32 -8.13 2.09
C GLN A 34 2.73 -8.03 1.50
N ILE A 35 2.97 -7.10 0.55
CA ILE A 35 4.31 -6.82 0.02
C ILE A 35 5.20 -6.29 1.15
N GLY A 36 4.69 -5.34 1.95
CA GLY A 36 5.40 -4.83 3.12
C GLY A 36 5.79 -5.91 4.12
N LYS A 37 4.86 -6.83 4.40
CA LYS A 37 5.09 -8.01 5.25
C LYS A 37 6.22 -8.87 4.69
N ARG A 38 6.17 -9.20 3.40
CA ARG A 38 7.17 -10.07 2.78
C ARG A 38 8.58 -9.46 2.79
N ILE A 39 8.68 -8.13 2.62
CA ILE A 39 9.95 -7.40 2.74
C ILE A 39 10.51 -7.54 4.16
N VAL A 40 9.70 -7.30 5.19
CA VAL A 40 10.15 -7.39 6.59
C VAL A 40 10.56 -8.80 6.98
N GLU A 41 9.80 -9.82 6.56
CA GLU A 41 10.16 -11.23 6.76
C GLU A 41 11.52 -11.55 6.11
N GLN A 42 11.79 -11.00 4.93
CA GLN A 42 13.06 -11.19 4.23
C GLN A 42 14.23 -10.48 4.95
N GLU A 43 14.03 -9.25 5.43
CA GLU A 43 15.02 -8.51 6.22
C GLU A 43 15.40 -9.25 7.52
N GLN A 44 14.41 -9.86 8.20
CA GLN A 44 14.64 -10.61 9.43
C GLN A 44 15.43 -11.91 9.22
N GLN A 45 15.35 -12.50 8.02
CA GLN A 45 16.06 -13.73 7.66
C GLN A 45 17.51 -13.51 7.18
N GLY A 46 17.82 -12.31 6.66
CA GLY A 46 19.05 -12.05 5.87
C GLY A 46 20.24 -11.42 6.59
N GLU A 47 20.30 -11.51 7.93
CA GLU A 47 21.09 -10.64 8.82
C GLU A 47 20.47 -9.24 8.99
N THR A 48 20.20 -8.87 10.23
CA THR A 48 19.47 -7.67 10.67
C THR A 48 20.29 -6.37 10.50
N SER A 49 21.02 -6.24 9.39
CA SER A 49 21.86 -5.07 9.08
C SER A 49 21.13 -4.10 8.17
N ALA A 50 21.22 -2.82 8.51
CA ALA A 50 20.70 -1.71 7.71
C ALA A 50 21.27 -1.66 6.28
N ILE A 51 22.47 -2.20 6.08
CA ILE A 51 23.10 -2.25 4.76
C ILE A 51 22.38 -3.29 3.88
N TYR A 52 21.95 -4.42 4.46
CA TYR A 52 21.24 -5.48 3.74
C TYR A 52 19.86 -5.02 3.28
N GLY A 53 19.10 -4.36 4.17
CA GLY A 53 17.76 -3.83 3.84
C GLY A 53 17.80 -2.84 2.68
N GLU A 54 18.77 -1.93 2.67
CA GLU A 54 18.91 -0.97 1.57
C GLU A 54 19.29 -1.60 0.23
N HIS A 55 20.17 -2.62 0.24
CA HIS A 55 20.49 -3.37 -0.96
C HIS A 55 19.29 -4.20 -1.46
N LEU A 56 18.49 -4.76 -0.55
CA LEU A 56 17.28 -5.50 -0.88
C LEU A 56 16.26 -4.61 -1.60
N LEU A 57 15.95 -3.44 -1.04
CA LEU A 57 15.00 -2.50 -1.65
C LEU A 57 15.48 -1.96 -3.00
N ALA A 58 16.80 -1.78 -3.18
CA ALA A 58 17.37 -1.38 -4.46
C ALA A 58 17.14 -2.46 -5.54
N ARG A 59 17.46 -3.72 -5.26
CA ARG A 59 17.25 -4.83 -6.21
C ARG A 59 15.77 -5.04 -6.53
N LEU A 60 14.93 -5.08 -5.49
CA LEU A 60 13.48 -5.20 -5.66
C LEU A 60 12.92 -4.07 -6.54
N SER A 61 13.44 -2.84 -6.39
CA SER A 61 13.00 -1.73 -7.21
C SER A 61 13.32 -1.90 -8.68
N GLU A 62 14.49 -2.47 -9.00
CA GLU A 62 14.92 -2.73 -10.37
C GLU A 62 14.08 -3.86 -10.98
N ASP A 63 14.10 -5.04 -10.36
CA ASP A 63 13.44 -6.26 -10.84
C ASP A 63 11.92 -6.08 -11.00
N LEU A 64 11.26 -5.45 -10.02
CA LEU A 64 9.81 -5.24 -10.06
C LEU A 64 9.40 -4.11 -11.00
N SER A 65 10.24 -3.08 -11.16
CA SER A 65 9.93 -2.03 -12.14
C SER A 65 10.09 -2.53 -13.58
N GLU A 66 11.06 -3.42 -13.82
CA GLU A 66 11.23 -4.07 -15.13
C GLU A 66 10.06 -4.99 -15.47
N SER A 67 9.60 -5.80 -14.50
CA SER A 67 8.53 -6.79 -14.73
C SER A 67 7.11 -6.24 -14.63
N LEU A 68 6.85 -5.24 -13.77
CA LEU A 68 5.50 -4.75 -13.44
C LEU A 68 5.30 -3.25 -13.71
N GLY A 69 6.36 -2.50 -13.99
CA GLY A 69 6.30 -1.08 -14.36
C GLY A 69 6.38 -0.10 -13.17
N SER A 70 5.91 1.13 -13.39
CA SER A 70 6.22 2.33 -12.57
C SER A 70 5.64 2.37 -11.14
N GLY A 71 5.10 1.26 -10.64
CA GLY A 71 4.57 1.14 -9.27
C GLY A 71 5.59 0.73 -8.22
N PHE A 72 6.81 0.33 -8.59
CA PHE A 72 7.73 -0.37 -7.68
C PHE A 72 9.05 0.37 -7.44
N SER A 73 9.04 1.70 -7.43
CA SER A 73 10.23 2.46 -7.02
C SER A 73 10.68 2.10 -5.60
N ARG A 74 11.97 2.23 -5.30
CA ARG A 74 12.55 2.05 -3.95
C ARG A 74 11.77 2.80 -2.87
N ARG A 75 11.31 4.02 -3.16
CA ARG A 75 10.48 4.80 -2.24
C ARG A 75 9.12 4.14 -1.99
N ASN A 76 8.49 3.56 -3.00
CA ASN A 76 7.20 2.91 -2.83
C ASN A 76 7.32 1.59 -2.06
N LEU A 77 8.35 0.80 -2.33
CA LEU A 77 8.67 -0.41 -1.57
C LEU A 77 8.96 -0.10 -0.09
N TYR A 78 9.71 0.97 0.16
CA TYR A 78 9.93 1.47 1.51
C TYR A 78 8.62 1.86 2.22
N ASN A 79 7.69 2.51 1.51
CA ASN A 79 6.37 2.84 2.06
C ASN A 79 5.52 1.60 2.33
N MET A 80 5.55 0.59 1.46
CA MET A 80 4.86 -0.70 1.69
C MET A 80 5.39 -1.39 2.95
N ARG A 81 6.72 -1.46 3.09
CA ARG A 81 7.40 -1.97 4.30
C ARG A 81 6.93 -1.24 5.56
N ARG A 82 6.95 0.09 5.55
CA ARG A 82 6.48 0.92 6.67
C ARG A 82 5.01 0.71 6.97
N PHE A 83 4.20 0.57 5.93
CA PHE A 83 2.77 0.38 6.06
C PHE A 83 2.46 -0.91 6.83
N TYR A 84 3.15 -2.01 6.51
CA TYR A 84 3.06 -3.25 7.28
C TYR A 84 3.48 -3.03 8.75
N CYS A 85 4.66 -2.45 8.99
CA CYS A 85 5.16 -2.24 10.35
C CYS A 85 4.27 -1.36 11.24
N ALA A 86 3.54 -0.42 10.65
CA ALA A 86 2.60 0.43 11.37
C ALA A 86 1.27 -0.29 11.70
N HIS A 87 0.97 -1.40 11.02
CA HIS A 87 -0.31 -2.10 11.08
C HIS A 87 -0.13 -3.63 11.16
N GLU A 88 0.92 -4.08 11.86
CA GLU A 88 1.30 -5.50 11.93
C GLU A 88 0.16 -6.38 12.48
N GLU A 89 -0.62 -5.86 13.43
CA GLU A 89 -1.73 -6.59 14.05
C GLU A 89 -3.05 -6.56 13.24
N ILE A 90 -3.07 -5.89 12.08
CA ILE A 90 -4.29 -5.80 11.28
C ILE A 90 -4.39 -7.00 10.34
N LEU A 91 -5.30 -7.93 10.69
CA LEU A 91 -5.62 -9.12 9.88
C LEU A 91 -6.29 -8.80 8.52
N GLN A 92 -6.92 -7.62 8.38
CA GLN A 92 -7.63 -7.17 7.16
C GLN A 92 -7.49 -5.64 6.93
N PRO A 93 -6.34 -5.17 6.43
CA PRO A 93 -6.05 -3.75 6.21
C PRO A 93 -7.09 -3.06 5.33
N ALA A 94 -7.54 -3.74 4.27
CA ALA A 94 -8.51 -3.22 3.32
C ALA A 94 -9.91 -2.96 3.92
N ALA A 95 -10.26 -3.62 5.02
CA ALA A 95 -11.53 -3.44 5.71
C ALA A 95 -11.49 -2.32 6.76
N LYS A 96 -10.31 -2.01 7.29
CA LYS A 96 -10.15 -1.07 8.42
C LYS A 96 -9.59 0.30 8.01
N LEU A 97 -8.99 0.42 6.83
CA LEU A 97 -8.28 1.62 6.41
C LEU A 97 -8.78 2.13 5.05
N THR A 98 -9.03 3.44 4.95
CA THR A 98 -9.38 4.12 3.69
C THR A 98 -8.14 4.63 2.94
N TRP A 99 -8.19 4.79 1.61
CA TRP A 99 -7.04 5.28 0.83
C TRP A 99 -6.55 6.66 1.26
N THR A 100 -7.46 7.54 1.73
CA THR A 100 -7.10 8.86 2.26
C THR A 100 -6.21 8.72 3.50
N GLN A 101 -6.55 7.79 4.40
CA GLN A 101 -5.71 7.44 5.55
C GLN A 101 -4.37 6.83 5.09
N HIS A 102 -4.32 6.08 3.97
CA HIS A 102 -3.05 5.54 3.42
C HIS A 102 -2.16 6.59 2.75
N VAL A 103 -2.72 7.55 2.00
CA VAL A 103 -1.95 8.63 1.36
C VAL A 103 -1.40 9.60 2.40
N GLU A 104 -2.12 9.79 3.50
CA GLU A 104 -1.68 10.61 4.64
C GLU A 104 -0.60 9.92 5.50
N LEU A 105 -0.36 8.62 5.28
CA LEU A 105 0.79 7.88 5.85
C LEU A 105 2.07 7.98 4.99
N LEU A 106 1.97 8.42 3.73
CA LEU A 106 3.10 8.58 2.80
C LEU A 106 4.09 9.72 3.14
N PRO A 107 3.73 10.75 3.95
CA PRO A 107 4.67 11.74 4.46
C PRO A 107 4.90 11.64 5.97
N ILE A 108 4.77 10.46 6.61
CA ILE A 108 5.14 10.35 8.04
C ILE A 108 6.67 10.54 8.18
N ARG A 109 7.08 11.73 8.62
CA ARG A 109 8.45 12.13 8.98
C ARG A 109 8.88 11.67 10.38
N LYS A 110 8.05 10.97 11.15
CA LYS A 110 8.37 10.51 12.51
C LYS A 110 8.10 9.02 12.71
N PRO A 111 9.03 8.23 13.27
CA PRO A 111 8.74 6.86 13.64
C PRO A 111 7.72 6.90 14.78
N LEU A 112 6.52 6.39 14.53
CA LEU A 112 5.61 6.00 15.58
C LEU A 112 5.58 4.47 15.55
N PHE A 113 5.89 3.91 16.72
CA PHE A 113 5.84 2.49 17.10
C PHE A 113 7.08 1.64 16.81
N ALA A 114 7.49 0.96 17.89
CA ALA A 114 8.73 0.23 18.08
C ALA A 114 8.66 -1.24 17.62
N GLY A 115 7.91 -1.55 16.54
CA GLY A 115 7.65 -2.93 16.10
C GLY A 115 8.69 -3.51 15.12
N CYS A 116 9.15 -2.73 14.14
CA CYS A 116 10.15 -3.18 13.17
C CYS A 116 11.47 -2.39 13.30
N LYS A 117 12.54 -3.03 13.75
CA LYS A 117 13.93 -2.61 13.47
C LYS A 117 14.46 -3.52 12.35
N LEU A 118 15.05 -3.10 11.21
CA LEU A 118 15.68 -1.86 10.71
C LEU A 118 15.47 -1.73 9.17
N ILE A 119 15.78 -0.55 8.60
CA ILE A 119 16.03 -0.32 7.16
C ILE A 119 17.52 -0.50 6.93
#